data_AF-A0A1S6HWP2-F1
#
_entry.id   AF-A0A1S6HWP2-F1
#
_cell.length_a   1.000
_cell.length_b   1.000
_cell.length_c   1.000
_cell.angle_alpha   90.00
_cell.angle_beta   90.00
_cell.angle_gamma   90.00
#
_symmetry.space_group_name_H-M   'P 1'
#
loop_
_entity.id
_entity.type
_entity.pdbx_description
1 polymer ?
#
loop_
_entity_poly.entity_id
_entity_poly.type
_entity_poly.pdbx_seq_one_letter_code
_entity_poly.pdbx_strand_id
1 'polypeptide(L)'
;MRATPFEDASRIQIPKSEFRSMLSNILKNNRELGESIGEHEDTGDQITSEMNRIRMLSTKERLDFYVEHRVDDQRLWYTKKAAYNKRMHKRWFIALIAAQFLALTSVLLRIAFPEWELWPTDVFVVIASFAIGWMQIKKFSELASAYSLTAQEIGIIRNQSEDIETESALSEYTNNAELAFSREHTQWAARQHT
;
A
#
# COMPACT_ATOMS: atom_id res chain seq x y z
N MET A 1 -8.73 -19.11 6.49
CA MET A 1 -9.78 -18.63 7.42
C MET A 1 -11.11 -19.30 7.10
N ARG A 2 -12.02 -19.43 8.08
CA ARG A 2 -13.43 -19.82 7.89
C ARG A 2 -14.25 -18.54 8.05
N ALA A 3 -14.26 -17.73 7.01
CA ALA A 3 -14.88 -16.41 7.02
C ALA A 3 -15.66 -16.21 5.74
N THR A 4 -16.72 -15.40 5.78
CA THR A 4 -17.54 -15.07 4.62
C THR A 4 -16.66 -14.59 3.45
N PRO A 5 -16.86 -15.09 2.21
CA PRO A 5 -17.92 -16.00 1.76
C PRO A 5 -17.62 -17.50 1.96
N PHE A 6 -16.43 -17.87 2.44
CA PHE A 6 -15.96 -19.26 2.57
C PHE A 6 -16.10 -19.78 4.01
N GLU A 7 -17.32 -19.73 4.54
CA GLU A 7 -17.65 -20.23 5.87
C GLU A 7 -17.47 -21.75 5.98
N ASP A 8 -17.66 -22.28 7.19
CA ASP A 8 -17.67 -23.74 7.35
C ASP A 8 -18.98 -24.32 6.82
N ALA A 9 -18.89 -25.50 6.22
CA ALA A 9 -20.05 -26.18 5.64
C ALA A 9 -20.06 -27.64 6.06
N SER A 10 -21.18 -28.34 5.82
CA SER A 10 -21.34 -29.76 6.14
C SER A 10 -20.24 -30.65 5.55
N ARG A 11 -19.61 -30.22 4.44
CA ARG A 11 -18.44 -30.86 3.83
C ARG A 11 -17.44 -29.81 3.39
N ILE A 12 -16.15 -29.99 3.72
CA ILE A 12 -15.07 -29.07 3.34
C ILE A 12 -14.92 -28.90 1.81
N GLN A 13 -15.42 -29.84 1.02
CA GLN A 13 -15.45 -29.76 -0.45
C GLN A 13 -16.30 -28.57 -0.94
N ILE A 14 -17.31 -28.13 -0.19
CA ILE A 14 -18.20 -27.03 -0.57
C ILE A 14 -17.41 -25.71 -0.64
N PRO A 15 -16.80 -25.18 0.45
CA PRO A 15 -16.05 -23.93 0.39
C PRO A 15 -14.82 -24.01 -0.53
N LYS A 16 -14.22 -25.20 -0.69
CA LYS A 16 -13.17 -25.42 -1.68
C LYS A 16 -13.68 -25.24 -3.12
N SER A 17 -14.89 -25.74 -3.42
CA SER A 17 -15.49 -25.60 -4.75
C SER A 17 -15.90 -24.15 -5.04
N GLU A 18 -16.39 -23.43 -4.04
CA GLU A 18 -16.73 -21.99 -4.15
C GLU A 18 -15.47 -21.17 -4.43
N PHE A 19 -14.38 -21.41 -3.70
CA PHE A 19 -13.11 -20.73 -3.92
C PHE A 19 -12.58 -20.97 -5.34
N ARG A 20 -12.59 -22.22 -5.82
CA ARG A 20 -12.21 -22.55 -7.21
C ARG A 20 -13.10 -21.87 -8.24
N SER A 21 -14.39 -21.80 -7.98
CA SER A 21 -15.35 -21.13 -8.86
C SER A 21 -15.10 -19.62 -8.92
N MET A 22 -14.81 -19.00 -7.78
CA MET A 22 -14.42 -17.59 -7.71
C MET A 22 -13.14 -17.32 -8.51
N LEU A 23 -12.08 -18.11 -8.30
CA LEU A 23 -10.84 -17.98 -9.08
C LEU A 23 -11.08 -18.14 -10.58
N SER A 24 -11.84 -19.17 -10.98
CA SER A 24 -12.22 -19.38 -12.37
C SER A 24 -12.98 -18.19 -12.95
N ASN A 25 -13.86 -17.56 -12.16
CA ASN A 25 -14.62 -16.40 -12.63
C ASN A 25 -13.74 -15.17 -12.79
N ILE A 26 -12.80 -14.93 -11.86
CA ILE A 26 -11.83 -13.84 -11.96
C ILE A 26 -10.98 -14.00 -13.23
N LEU A 27 -10.47 -15.21 -13.51
CA LEU A 27 -9.67 -15.47 -14.70
C LEU A 27 -10.47 -15.28 -15.99
N LYS A 28 -11.71 -15.78 -16.04
CA LYS A 28 -12.60 -15.61 -17.20
C LYS A 28 -12.92 -14.15 -17.49
N ASN A 29 -13.16 -13.35 -16.45
CA ASN A 29 -13.50 -11.94 -16.58
C ASN A 29 -12.29 -11.08 -16.95
N ASN A 30 -11.08 -11.56 -16.73
CA ASN A 30 -9.82 -10.86 -16.99
C ASN A 30 -8.97 -11.58 -18.04
N ARG A 31 -9.61 -12.19 -19.04
CA ARG A 31 -8.95 -13.07 -20.01
C ARG A 31 -7.81 -12.38 -20.78
N GLU A 32 -7.96 -11.09 -21.10
CA GLU A 32 -6.91 -10.26 -21.71
C GLU A 32 -5.67 -10.13 -20.82
N LEU A 33 -5.84 -10.05 -19.49
CA LEU A 33 -4.73 -10.05 -18.54
C LEU A 33 -4.11 -11.46 -18.42
N GLY A 34 -4.94 -12.50 -18.44
CA GLY A 34 -4.51 -13.89 -18.37
C GLY A 34 -3.58 -14.31 -19.52
N GLU A 35 -3.76 -13.77 -20.73
CA GLU A 35 -2.86 -14.02 -21.87
C GLU A 35 -1.47 -13.40 -21.68
N SER A 36 -1.36 -12.29 -20.93
CA SER A 36 -0.07 -11.62 -20.65
C SER A 36 0.68 -12.18 -19.44
N ILE A 37 -0.01 -12.88 -18.52
CA ILE A 37 0.58 -13.49 -17.32
C ILE A 37 1.17 -14.88 -17.63
N GLY A 38 0.85 -15.46 -18.79
CA GLY A 38 1.04 -16.87 -19.13
C GLY A 38 2.47 -17.38 -19.39
N GLU A 39 3.54 -16.64 -19.09
CA GLU A 39 4.90 -17.12 -19.37
C GLU A 39 5.67 -17.62 -18.14
N HIS A 40 5.25 -17.33 -16.90
CA HIS A 40 5.97 -17.78 -15.69
C HIS A 40 5.06 -18.47 -14.66
N GLU A 41 5.32 -19.77 -14.49
CA GLU A 41 5.34 -20.52 -13.22
C GLU A 41 4.04 -20.93 -12.49
N ASP A 42 4.05 -22.22 -12.16
CA ASP A 42 3.30 -23.00 -11.15
C ASP A 42 1.78 -23.19 -11.33
N THR A 43 1.43 -24.21 -12.13
CA THR A 43 0.09 -24.82 -12.20
C THR A 43 -0.25 -25.71 -10.98
N GLY A 44 0.35 -25.42 -9.82
CA GLY A 44 0.11 -26.13 -8.58
C GLY A 44 -1.35 -26.06 -8.09
N ASP A 45 -1.66 -26.86 -7.08
CA ASP A 45 -2.97 -26.87 -6.45
C ASP A 45 -3.32 -25.47 -5.91
N GLN A 46 -4.37 -24.87 -6.49
CA GLN A 46 -4.85 -23.52 -6.12
C GLN A 46 -5.28 -23.41 -4.65
N ILE A 47 -5.50 -24.55 -3.99
CA ILE A 47 -5.78 -24.63 -2.56
C ILE A 47 -4.57 -25.29 -1.90
N THR A 48 -3.75 -24.50 -1.22
CA THR A 48 -2.49 -24.97 -0.66
C THR A 48 -2.70 -25.83 0.60
N SER A 49 -1.69 -26.63 0.93
CA SER A 49 -1.62 -27.38 2.19
C SER A 49 -1.77 -26.47 3.41
N GLU A 50 -1.17 -25.28 3.37
CA GLU A 50 -1.27 -24.27 4.43
C GLU A 50 -2.68 -23.72 4.61
N MET A 51 -3.42 -23.47 3.51
CA MET A 51 -4.83 -23.06 3.62
C MET A 51 -5.67 -24.11 4.37
N ASN A 52 -5.41 -25.39 4.13
CA ASN A 52 -6.07 -26.48 4.86
C ASN A 52 -5.62 -26.51 6.32
N ARG A 53 -4.32 -26.43 6.59
CA ARG A 53 -3.76 -26.41 7.95
C ARG A 53 -4.37 -25.30 8.78
N ILE A 54 -4.34 -24.06 8.29
CA ILE A 54 -4.88 -22.90 9.00
C ILE A 54 -6.38 -23.08 9.24
N ARG A 55 -7.16 -23.60 8.29
CA ARG A 55 -8.60 -23.87 8.53
C ARG A 55 -8.84 -24.89 9.64
N MET A 56 -7.94 -25.82 9.90
CA MET A 56 -8.10 -26.84 10.96
C MET A 56 -7.75 -26.33 12.37
N LEU A 57 -7.07 -25.20 12.48
CA LEU A 57 -6.70 -24.60 13.76
C LEU A 57 -7.93 -24.14 14.57
N SER A 58 -7.74 -24.00 15.88
CA SER A 58 -8.76 -23.41 16.76
C SER A 58 -9.08 -21.96 16.37
N THR A 59 -10.21 -21.43 16.82
CA THR A 59 -10.61 -20.04 16.55
C THR A 59 -9.55 -19.04 17.02
N LYS A 60 -8.98 -19.26 18.21
CA LYS A 60 -7.93 -18.41 18.76
C LYS A 60 -6.65 -18.44 17.93
N GLU A 61 -6.14 -19.62 17.60
CA GLU A 61 -4.93 -19.74 16.76
C GLU A 61 -5.11 -19.13 15.37
N ARG A 62 -6.33 -19.21 14.79
CA ARG A 62 -6.62 -18.55 13.51
C ARG A 62 -6.70 -17.04 13.63
N LEU A 63 -7.27 -16.53 14.72
CA LEU A 63 -7.28 -15.11 15.00
C LEU A 63 -5.85 -14.58 15.11
N ASP A 64 -5.03 -15.22 15.95
CA ASP A 64 -3.62 -14.84 16.16
C ASP A 64 -2.86 -14.85 14.83
N PHE A 65 -3.01 -15.92 14.05
CA PHE A 65 -2.40 -16.04 12.72
C PHE A 65 -2.84 -14.91 11.78
N TYR A 66 -4.13 -14.57 11.75
CA TYR A 66 -4.65 -13.51 10.88
C TYR A 66 -4.16 -12.13 11.32
N VAL A 67 -4.19 -11.84 12.63
CA VAL A 67 -3.71 -10.56 13.16
C VAL A 67 -2.22 -10.37 12.85
N GLU A 68 -1.39 -11.38 13.11
CA GLU A 68 0.06 -11.30 12.90
C GLU A 68 0.42 -11.18 11.41
N HIS A 69 -0.09 -12.09 10.57
CA HIS A 69 0.36 -12.19 9.18
C HIS A 69 -0.41 -11.31 8.21
N ARG A 70 -1.60 -10.82 8.59
CA ARG A 70 -2.40 -9.96 7.72
C ARG A 70 -2.47 -8.55 8.27
N VAL A 71 -3.01 -8.37 9.47
CA VAL A 71 -3.33 -7.02 9.99
C VAL A 71 -2.05 -6.25 10.34
N ASP A 72 -1.16 -6.87 11.11
CA ASP A 72 0.09 -6.24 11.54
C ASP A 72 1.07 -6.04 10.37
N ASP A 73 1.15 -6.98 9.43
CA ASP A 73 1.92 -6.80 8.20
C ASP A 73 1.41 -5.61 7.37
N GLN A 74 0.09 -5.50 7.16
CA GLN A 74 -0.50 -4.34 6.47
C GLN A 74 -0.17 -3.03 7.20
N ARG A 75 -0.40 -2.97 8.51
CA ARG A 75 -0.08 -1.78 9.32
C ARG A 75 1.40 -1.39 9.18
N LEU A 76 2.30 -2.36 9.24
CA LEU A 76 3.74 -2.14 9.10
C LEU A 76 4.10 -1.61 7.71
N TRP A 77 3.50 -2.18 6.66
CA TRP A 77 3.69 -1.72 5.29
C TRP A 77 3.28 -0.26 5.13
N TYR A 78 2.06 0.09 5.58
CA TYR A 78 1.54 1.46 5.51
C TYR A 78 2.41 2.44 6.32
N THR A 79 2.83 2.06 7.52
CA THR A 79 3.72 2.86 8.36
C THR A 79 5.07 3.12 7.67
N LYS A 80 5.68 2.08 7.09
CA LYS A 80 6.93 2.19 6.33
C LYS A 80 6.75 3.08 5.10
N LYS A 81 5.62 2.97 4.40
CA LYS A 81 5.29 3.78 3.22
C LYS A 81 5.11 5.25 3.56
N ALA A 82 4.42 5.56 4.67
CA ALA A 82 4.28 6.91 5.19
C ALA A 82 5.65 7.53 5.52
N ALA A 83 6.49 6.80 6.25
CA ALA A 83 7.84 7.25 6.61
C ALA A 83 8.75 7.46 5.39
N TYR A 84 8.65 6.60 4.39
CA TYR A 84 9.36 6.77 3.11
C TYR A 84 8.97 8.08 2.42
N ASN A 85 7.67 8.33 2.24
CA ASN A 85 7.17 9.52 1.57
C ASN A 85 7.54 10.80 2.34
N LYS A 86 7.45 10.78 3.68
CA LYS A 86 7.91 11.90 4.53
C LYS A 86 9.39 12.21 4.34
N ARG A 87 10.24 11.18 4.27
CA ARG A 87 11.68 11.35 4.02
C ARG A 87 11.96 11.89 2.62
N MET A 88 11.24 11.41 1.60
CA MET A 88 11.41 11.92 0.23
C MET A 88 10.96 13.37 0.09
N HIS A 89 9.83 13.73 0.69
CA HIS A 89 9.40 15.13 0.76
C HIS A 89 10.49 16.02 1.37
N LYS A 90 11.03 15.64 2.54
CA LYS A 90 12.09 16.40 3.22
C LYS A 90 13.36 16.51 2.35
N ARG A 91 13.79 15.43 1.69
CA ARG A 91 14.97 15.44 0.82
C ARG A 91 14.82 16.41 -0.35
N TRP A 92 13.69 16.37 -1.06
CA TRP A 92 13.42 17.27 -2.17
C TRP A 92 13.24 18.72 -1.72
N PHE A 93 12.63 18.94 -0.56
CA PHE A 93 12.52 20.26 0.03
C PHE A 93 13.88 20.87 0.39
N ILE A 94 14.80 20.07 0.94
CA ILE A 94 16.18 20.49 1.20
C ILE A 94 16.91 20.80 -0.12
N ALA A 95 16.76 19.96 -1.14
CA ALA A 95 17.36 20.19 -2.45
C ALA A 95 16.86 21.50 -3.09
N LEU A 96 15.56 21.80 -2.95
CA LEU A 96 14.95 23.05 -3.37
C LEU A 96 15.57 24.25 -2.65
N ILE A 97 15.66 24.21 -1.33
CA ILE A 97 16.28 25.30 -0.53
C ILE A 97 17.74 25.51 -0.94
N ALA A 98 18.50 24.42 -1.11
CA ALA A 98 19.89 24.50 -1.53
C ALA A 98 20.03 25.14 -2.92
N ALA A 99 19.19 24.75 -3.89
CA ALA A 99 19.19 25.35 -5.22
C ALA A 99 18.86 26.86 -5.18
N GLN A 100 17.85 27.25 -4.40
CA GLN A 100 17.50 28.67 -4.20
C GLN A 100 18.62 29.46 -3.54
N PHE A 101 19.28 28.89 -2.53
CA PHE A 101 20.42 29.51 -1.87
C PHE A 101 21.61 29.71 -2.83
N LEU A 102 21.91 28.72 -3.67
CA LEU A 102 22.94 28.81 -4.70
C LEU A 102 22.60 29.84 -5.77
N ALA A 103 21.33 29.91 -6.20
CA ALA A 103 20.86 30.93 -7.13
C ALA A 103 21.07 32.34 -6.55
N LEU A 104 20.65 32.56 -5.29
CA LEU A 104 20.82 33.84 -4.61
C LEU A 104 22.32 34.21 -4.45
N THR A 105 23.15 33.25 -4.04
CA THR A 105 24.59 33.46 -3.90
C THR A 105 25.23 33.81 -5.24
N SER A 106 24.84 33.13 -6.33
CA SER A 106 25.29 33.43 -7.69
C SER A 106 24.93 34.86 -8.12
N VAL A 107 23.71 35.32 -7.81
CA VAL A 107 23.30 36.72 -8.06
C VAL A 107 24.16 37.72 -7.28
N LEU A 108 24.43 37.47 -6.00
CA LEU A 108 25.25 38.35 -5.17
C LEU A 108 26.70 38.41 -5.67
N LEU A 109 27.27 37.27 -6.05
CA LEU A 109 28.62 37.20 -6.60
C LEU A 109 28.74 37.88 -7.95
N ARG A 110 27.71 37.81 -8.80
CA ARG A 110 27.63 38.58 -10.05
C ARG A 110 27.75 40.08 -9.84
N ILE A 111 27.17 40.60 -8.75
CA ILE A 111 27.27 42.02 -8.39
C ILE A 111 28.70 42.36 -7.92
N ALA A 112 29.33 41.47 -7.15
CA ALA A 112 30.68 41.68 -6.62
C ALA A 112 31.80 41.52 -7.68
N PHE A 113 31.60 40.66 -8.68
CA PHE A 113 32.57 40.34 -9.73
C PHE A 113 31.95 40.52 -11.13
N PRO A 114 31.72 41.77 -11.55
CA PRO A 114 31.03 42.07 -12.82
C PRO A 114 31.83 41.66 -14.07
N GLU A 115 33.14 41.48 -13.95
CA GLU A 115 34.04 41.07 -15.04
C GLU A 115 33.77 39.64 -15.55
N TRP A 116 33.05 38.82 -14.77
CA TRP A 116 32.70 37.46 -15.18
C TRP A 116 31.34 37.49 -15.90
N GLU A 117 31.31 37.20 -17.21
CA GLU A 117 30.10 37.33 -18.02
C GLU A 117 29.10 36.18 -17.84
N LEU A 118 29.57 34.99 -17.47
CA LEU A 118 28.76 33.76 -17.39
C LEU A 118 28.50 33.36 -15.93
N TRP A 119 27.25 33.50 -15.50
CA TRP A 119 26.81 33.07 -14.16
C TRP A 119 25.77 31.95 -14.24
N PRO A 120 25.91 30.86 -13.46
CA PRO A 120 25.01 29.71 -13.51
C PRO A 120 23.68 29.94 -12.78
N THR A 121 23.26 31.19 -12.55
CA THR A 121 22.03 31.52 -11.81
C THR A 121 20.81 30.84 -12.42
N ASP A 122 20.65 30.91 -13.74
CA ASP A 122 19.50 30.34 -14.44
C ASP A 122 19.43 28.81 -14.28
N VAL A 123 20.59 28.15 -14.23
CA VAL A 123 20.68 26.70 -13.99
C VAL A 123 20.12 26.35 -12.62
N PHE A 124 20.49 27.09 -11.57
CA PHE A 124 19.98 26.86 -10.22
C PHE A 124 18.47 27.14 -10.10
N VAL A 125 17.97 28.15 -10.81
CA VAL A 125 16.52 28.43 -10.89
C VAL A 125 15.78 27.27 -11.56
N VAL A 126 16.27 26.76 -12.69
CA VAL A 126 15.68 25.60 -13.38
C VAL A 126 15.67 24.36 -12.48
N ILE A 127 16.75 24.09 -11.74
CA ILE A 127 16.80 22.97 -10.77
C ILE A 127 15.74 23.15 -9.67
N ALA A 128 15.57 24.37 -9.15
CA ALA A 128 14.55 24.66 -8.15
C ALA A 128 13.13 24.44 -8.70
N SER A 129 12.84 24.93 -9.90
CA SER A 129 11.55 24.71 -10.59
C SER A 129 11.28 23.23 -10.84
N PHE A 130 12.30 22.47 -11.25
CA PHE A 130 12.22 21.02 -11.40
C PHE A 130 11.90 20.32 -10.07
N ALA A 131 12.59 20.68 -8.98
CA ALA A 131 12.34 20.10 -7.66
C ALA A 131 10.90 20.34 -7.20
N ILE A 132 10.36 21.56 -7.41
CA ILE A 132 8.96 21.89 -7.12
C ILE A 132 8.03 21.00 -7.97
N GLY A 133 8.22 20.97 -9.28
CA GLY A 133 7.40 20.18 -10.19
C GLY A 133 7.41 18.69 -9.83
N TRP A 134 8.57 18.14 -9.50
CA TRP A 134 8.72 16.76 -9.08
C TRP A 134 7.98 16.46 -7.77
N MET A 135 8.05 17.35 -6.77
CA MET A 135 7.30 17.22 -5.53
C MET A 135 5.79 17.26 -5.74
N GLN A 136 5.31 18.11 -6.66
CA GLN A 136 3.89 18.21 -7.01
C GLN A 136 3.39 16.97 -7.74
N ILE A 137 4.16 16.46 -8.72
CA ILE A 137 3.81 15.23 -9.45
C ILE A 137 3.79 14.02 -8.50
N LYS A 138 4.79 13.90 -7.63
CA LYS A 138 4.91 12.74 -6.72
C LYS A 138 4.04 12.84 -5.47
N LYS A 139 3.49 14.01 -5.16
CA LYS A 139 2.57 14.25 -4.02
C LYS A 139 3.09 13.66 -2.69
N PHE A 140 4.40 13.72 -2.44
CA PHE A 140 5.03 13.01 -1.30
C PHE A 140 4.43 13.40 0.06
N SER A 141 4.06 14.66 0.26
CA SER A 141 3.45 15.12 1.51
C SER A 141 2.05 14.54 1.71
N GLU A 142 1.22 14.58 0.67
CA GLU A 142 -0.13 14.03 0.68
C GLU A 142 -0.13 12.52 0.91
N LEU A 143 0.73 11.78 0.18
CA LEU A 143 0.88 10.34 0.35
C LEU A 143 1.38 9.98 1.75
N ALA A 144 2.29 10.76 2.32
CA ALA A 144 2.76 10.52 3.69
C ALA A 144 1.60 10.62 4.70
N SER A 145 0.77 11.66 4.58
CA SER A 145 -0.40 11.85 5.45
C SER A 145 -1.45 10.77 5.25
N ALA A 146 -1.80 10.44 4.00
CA ALA A 146 -2.77 9.41 3.68
C ALA A 146 -2.36 8.04 4.24
N TYR A 147 -1.12 7.60 3.98
CA TYR A 147 -0.63 6.32 4.51
C TYR A 147 -0.52 6.31 6.04
N SER A 148 -0.21 7.45 6.66
CA SER A 148 -0.17 7.54 8.13
C SER A 148 -1.56 7.41 8.74
N LEU A 149 -2.59 7.98 8.11
CA LEU A 149 -3.98 7.85 8.54
C LEU A 149 -4.44 6.40 8.41
N THR A 150 -4.24 5.78 7.25
CA THR A 150 -4.61 4.36 7.04
C THR A 150 -3.89 3.45 8.04
N ALA A 151 -2.62 3.69 8.35
CA ALA A 151 -1.90 2.92 9.38
C ALA A 151 -2.53 3.03 10.78
N GLN A 152 -3.10 4.20 11.12
CA GLN A 152 -3.83 4.40 12.37
C GLN A 152 -5.18 3.68 12.35
N GLU A 153 -5.92 3.76 11.25
CA GLU A 153 -7.19 3.05 11.08
C GLU A 153 -7.01 1.53 11.18
N ILE A 154 -5.97 0.97 10.55
CA ILE A 154 -5.61 -0.45 10.71
C ILE A 154 -5.27 -0.76 12.17
N GLY A 155 -4.61 0.17 12.88
CA GLY A 155 -4.37 0.03 14.31
C GLY A 155 -5.65 -0.09 15.15
N ILE A 156 -6.72 0.62 14.77
CA ILE A 156 -8.03 0.51 15.42
C ILE A 156 -8.64 -0.87 15.14
N ILE A 157 -8.61 -1.34 13.88
CA ILE A 157 -9.09 -2.68 13.50
C ILE A 157 -8.29 -3.76 14.25
N ARG A 158 -6.98 -3.60 14.40
CA ARG A 158 -6.15 -4.53 15.17
C ARG A 158 -6.61 -4.63 16.62
N ASN A 159 -6.94 -3.51 17.28
CA ASN A 159 -7.38 -3.53 18.68
C ASN A 159 -8.73 -4.24 18.88
N GLN A 160 -9.61 -4.23 17.87
CA GLN A 160 -10.89 -4.97 17.92
C GLN A 160 -10.69 -6.50 18.01
N SER A 161 -9.48 -7.01 17.71
CA SER A 161 -9.20 -8.45 17.86
C SER A 161 -9.22 -8.93 19.31
N GLU A 162 -9.03 -8.04 20.29
CA GLU A 162 -8.95 -8.40 21.72
C GLU A 162 -10.29 -8.94 22.27
N ASP A 163 -11.41 -8.58 21.63
CA ASP A 163 -12.77 -8.96 22.06
C ASP A 163 -13.30 -10.21 21.33
N ILE A 164 -12.48 -10.87 20.49
CA ILE A 164 -12.94 -11.96 19.62
C ILE A 164 -12.71 -13.33 20.26
N GLU A 165 -13.80 -13.97 20.68
CA GLU A 165 -13.74 -15.31 21.29
C GLU A 165 -14.46 -16.39 20.47
N THR A 166 -15.36 -16.00 19.56
CA THR A 166 -16.24 -16.93 18.85
C THR A 166 -15.92 -17.02 17.37
N GLU A 167 -16.33 -18.14 16.76
CA GLU A 167 -16.16 -18.37 15.32
C GLU A 167 -16.89 -17.33 14.46
N SER A 168 -18.11 -16.97 14.85
CA SER A 168 -18.91 -15.97 14.17
C SER A 168 -18.24 -14.59 14.22
N ALA A 169 -17.75 -14.20 15.41
CA ALA A 169 -17.05 -12.94 15.59
C ALA A 169 -15.76 -12.88 14.77
N LEU A 170 -15.01 -13.99 14.68
CA LEU A 170 -13.81 -14.07 13.84
C LEU A 170 -14.13 -13.92 12.35
N SER A 171 -15.20 -14.56 11.88
CA SER A 171 -15.67 -14.42 10.48
C SER A 171 -16.01 -12.97 10.17
N GLU A 172 -16.85 -12.35 11.01
CA GLU A 172 -17.28 -10.96 10.84
C GLU A 172 -16.10 -9.99 10.89
N TYR A 173 -15.19 -10.17 11.85
CA TYR A 173 -13.97 -9.38 11.96
C TYR A 173 -13.11 -9.46 10.71
N THR A 174 -12.84 -10.68 10.23
CA THR A 174 -12.04 -10.91 9.02
C THR A 174 -12.68 -10.22 7.82
N ASN A 175 -14.00 -10.35 7.66
CA ASN A 175 -14.73 -9.72 6.57
C ASN A 175 -14.69 -8.19 6.66
N ASN A 176 -14.92 -7.62 7.85
CA ASN A 176 -14.87 -6.18 8.07
C ASN A 176 -13.46 -5.60 7.81
N ALA A 177 -12.42 -6.32 8.25
CA ALA A 177 -11.03 -5.94 8.00
C ALA A 177 -10.70 -5.96 6.49
N GLU A 178 -11.01 -7.05 5.77
CA GLU A 178 -10.75 -7.13 4.33
C GLU A 178 -11.59 -6.14 3.51
N LEU A 179 -12.83 -5.87 3.91
CA LEU A 179 -13.66 -4.83 3.29
C LEU A 179 -13.05 -3.44 3.48
N ALA A 180 -12.56 -3.14 4.68
CA ALA A 180 -11.87 -1.87 4.94
C ALA A 180 -10.61 -1.75 4.07
N PHE A 181 -9.79 -2.80 3.97
CA PHE A 181 -8.59 -2.80 3.12
C PHE A 181 -8.94 -2.63 1.64
N SER A 182 -9.97 -3.34 1.16
CA SER A 182 -10.44 -3.24 -0.23
C SER A 182 -10.94 -1.83 -0.58
N ARG A 183 -11.67 -1.19 0.34
CA ARG A 183 -12.13 0.20 0.17
C ARG A 183 -10.96 1.16 0.04
N GLU A 184 -9.96 1.05 0.90
CA GLU A 184 -8.75 1.89 0.84
C GLU A 184 -8.01 1.73 -0.49
N HIS A 185 -7.82 0.49 -0.97
CA HIS A 185 -7.21 0.24 -2.26
C HIS A 185 -8.01 0.84 -3.42
N THR A 186 -9.33 0.72 -3.38
CA THR A 186 -10.21 1.29 -4.41
C THR A 186 -10.17 2.81 -4.41
N GLN A 187 -10.20 3.44 -3.24
CA GLN A 187 -10.04 4.89 -3.13
C GLN A 187 -8.69 5.36 -3.67
N TRP A 188 -7.62 4.60 -3.41
CA TRP A 188 -6.31 4.91 -3.96
C TRP A 188 -6.28 4.81 -5.49
N ALA A 189 -6.88 3.77 -6.07
CA ALA A 189 -7.00 3.63 -7.52
C ALA A 189 -7.79 4.79 -8.13
N ALA A 190 -8.91 5.20 -7.51
CA ALA A 190 -9.70 6.34 -7.99
C ALA A 190 -8.91 7.66 -7.98
N ARG A 191 -8.06 7.88 -6.96
CA ARG A 191 -7.17 9.07 -6.87
C ARG A 191 -6.04 9.07 -7.91
N GLN A 192 -5.74 7.95 -8.57
CA GLN A 192 -4.75 7.91 -9.65
C GLN A 192 -5.32 8.39 -10.99
N HIS A 193 -6.65 8.33 -11.16
CA HIS A 193 -7.35 8.69 -12.40
C HIS A 193 -7.94 10.10 -12.40
N THR A 194 -7.67 10.89 -11.35
CA THR A 194 -8.11 12.29 -11.19
C THR A 194 -6.91 13.21 -11.03
#